data_AF-X0URN0-F1
#
_entry.id   AF-X0URN0-F1
#
_cell.length_a   1.000
_cell.length_b   1.000
_cell.length_c   1.000
_cell.angle_alpha   90.00
_cell.angle_beta   90.00
_cell.angle_gamma   90.00
#
_symmetry.space_group_name_H-M   'P 1'
#
loop_
_entity.id
_entity.type
_entity.pdbx_description
1 polymer ?
#
loop_
_entity_poly.entity_id
_entity_poly.type
_entity_poly.pdbx_seq_one_letter_code
_entity_poly.pdbx_strand_id
1 'polypeptide(L)'
;MNSPLKIKEAAYEKQNRKMRSKHKSETGKTLGDRQTSGTGKRRVSFACRFGGMAGALKDAKGEPTKLKMALKKWGFGSKEAARNFCNKHKEK
;
A
#
# COMPACT_ATOMS: atom_id res chain seq x y z
N MET A 1 -2.95 22.17 -13.83
CA MET A 1 -4.06 21.18 -13.93
C MET A 1 -4.04 20.21 -12.74
N ASN A 2 -4.90 20.43 -11.74
CA ASN A 2 -5.07 19.57 -10.57
C ASN A 2 -6.20 18.57 -10.81
N SER A 3 -5.88 17.38 -11.32
CA SER A 3 -6.86 16.30 -11.45
C SER A 3 -7.31 15.81 -10.06
N PRO A 4 -8.61 15.45 -9.87
CA PRO A 4 -9.10 14.86 -8.62
C PRO A 4 -8.27 13.66 -8.11
N LEU A 5 -7.66 12.90 -9.02
CA LEU A 5 -6.75 11.79 -8.66
C LEU A 5 -5.47 12.29 -7.98
N LYS A 6 -4.88 13.39 -8.46
CA LYS A 6 -3.66 13.98 -7.86
C LYS A 6 -3.94 14.51 -6.46
N ILE A 7 -5.09 15.15 -6.26
CA ILE A 7 -5.53 15.65 -4.95
C ILE A 7 -5.66 14.49 -3.94
N LYS A 8 -6.25 13.37 -4.38
CA LYS A 8 -6.38 12.17 -3.52
C LYS A 8 -5.06 11.49 -3.23
N GLU A 9 -4.14 11.46 -4.18
CA GLU A 9 -2.79 10.96 -3.93
C GLU A 9 -2.06 11.80 -2.88
N ALA A 10 -2.16 13.13 -2.97
CA ALA A 10 -1.58 14.03 -1.98
C ALA A 10 -2.21 13.83 -0.59
N ALA A 11 -3.54 13.71 -0.52
CA ALA A 11 -4.26 13.43 0.72
C ALA A 11 -3.84 12.08 1.34
N TYR A 12 -3.73 11.03 0.52
CA TYR A 12 -3.23 9.72 0.95
C TYR A 12 -1.81 9.80 1.52
N GLU A 13 -0.88 10.48 0.82
CA GLU A 13 0.50 10.60 1.29
C GLU A 13 0.60 11.44 2.57
N LYS A 14 -0.21 12.49 2.72
CA LYS A 14 -0.31 13.26 3.97
C LYS A 14 -0.76 12.38 5.13
N GLN A 15 -1.82 11.57 4.93
CA GLN A 15 -2.31 10.65 5.95
C GLN A 15 -1.26 9.57 6.28
N ASN A 16 -0.62 8.99 5.27
CA ASN A 16 0.41 7.97 5.43
C ASN A 16 1.63 8.50 6.21
N ARG A 17 2.08 9.73 5.91
CA ARG A 17 3.17 10.38 6.65
C ARG A 17 2.81 10.58 8.13
N LYS A 18 1.59 11.06 8.41
CA LYS A 18 1.10 11.23 9.78
C LYS A 18 1.06 9.89 10.53
N MET A 19 0.56 8.84 9.90
CA MET A 19 0.53 7.49 10.49
C MET A 19 1.95 6.98 10.81
N ARG A 20 2.89 7.13 9.87
CA ARG A 20 4.30 6.70 10.08
C ARG A 20 4.97 7.47 11.21
N SER A 21 4.74 8.78 11.29
CA SER A 21 5.25 9.62 12.38
C SER A 21 4.65 9.21 13.73
N LYS A 22 3.34 8.99 13.78
CA LYS A 22 2.64 8.50 14.98
C LYS A 22 3.18 7.14 15.44
N HIS A 23 3.32 6.17 14.53
CA HIS A 23 3.88 4.86 14.84
C HIS A 23 5.29 4.95 15.45
N LYS A 24 6.15 5.83 14.90
CA LYS A 24 7.49 6.07 15.44
C LYS A 24 7.43 6.67 16.85
N SER A 25 6.53 7.63 17.08
CA SER A 25 6.33 8.25 18.39
C SER A 25 5.83 7.25 19.44
N GLU A 26 4.93 6.34 19.07
CA GLU A 26 4.30 5.41 20.01
C GLU A 26 5.17 4.18 20.31
N THR A 27 5.92 3.70 19.32
CA THR A 27 6.65 2.42 19.42
C THR A 27 8.17 2.56 19.45
N GLY A 28 8.68 3.77 19.20
CA GLY A 28 10.10 4.03 18.95
C GLY A 28 10.63 3.48 17.62
N LYS A 29 9.83 2.71 16.86
CA LYS A 29 10.28 2.04 15.64
C LYS A 29 9.94 2.84 14.39
N THR A 30 10.90 2.96 13.48
CA THR A 30 10.68 3.58 12.17
C THR A 30 10.21 2.51 11.19
N LEU A 31 9.02 2.69 10.61
CA LEU A 31 8.57 1.81 9.52
C LEU A 31 9.54 1.91 8.35
N GLY A 32 9.88 0.78 7.74
CA GLY A 32 10.75 0.78 6.60
C GLY A 32 10.15 1.47 5.37
N ASP A 33 11.01 1.79 4.42
CA ASP A 33 10.62 2.48 3.20
C ASP A 33 9.84 1.60 2.23
N ARG A 34 9.06 2.27 1.40
CA ARG A 34 8.20 1.66 0.38
C ARG A 34 9.06 1.16 -0.77
N GLN A 35 9.02 -0.14 -1.02
CA GLN A 35 9.71 -0.78 -2.15
C GLN A 35 8.72 -0.95 -3.31
N THR A 36 9.00 -0.31 -4.45
CA THR A 36 8.12 -0.30 -5.63
C THR A 36 8.54 -1.31 -6.71
N SER A 37 9.76 -1.83 -6.65
CA SER A 37 10.33 -2.81 -7.57
C SER A 37 11.14 -3.89 -6.82
N GLY A 38 11.63 -4.89 -7.55
CA GLY A 38 12.43 -5.99 -6.99
C GLY A 38 11.66 -6.94 -6.07
N THR A 39 12.37 -7.80 -5.36
CA THR A 39 11.81 -8.88 -4.52
C THR A 39 12.21 -8.76 -3.05
N GLY A 40 12.53 -7.54 -2.60
CA GLY A 40 12.93 -7.31 -1.22
C GLY A 40 11.91 -7.83 -0.20
N LYS A 41 12.40 -8.38 0.92
CA LYS A 41 11.57 -9.03 1.96
C LYS A 41 10.38 -8.17 2.41
N ARG A 42 10.55 -6.84 2.47
CA ARG A 42 9.50 -5.90 2.87
C ARG A 42 8.40 -5.77 1.81
N ARG A 43 8.76 -5.73 0.53
CA ARG A 43 7.79 -5.77 -0.58
C ARG A 43 7.00 -7.07 -0.59
N VAL A 44 7.67 -8.20 -0.38
CA VAL A 44 7.03 -9.52 -0.27
C VAL A 44 6.06 -9.55 0.92
N SER A 45 6.50 -9.13 2.10
CA SER A 45 5.67 -9.04 3.30
C SER A 45 4.45 -8.13 3.11
N PHE A 46 4.63 -6.96 2.49
CA PHE A 46 3.54 -6.07 2.12
C PHE A 46 2.54 -6.77 1.20
N ALA A 47 3.04 -7.41 0.12
CA ALA A 47 2.21 -8.07 -0.87
C ALA A 47 1.40 -9.22 -0.26
N CYS A 48 2.00 -10.00 0.64
CA CYS A 48 1.31 -11.08 1.35
C CYS A 48 0.17 -10.57 2.24
N ARG A 49 0.41 -9.48 2.98
CA ARG A 49 -0.60 -8.88 3.86
C ARG A 49 -1.73 -8.23 3.06
N PHE A 50 -1.39 -7.39 2.09
CA PHE A 50 -2.35 -6.57 1.36
C PHE A 50 -3.06 -7.33 0.24
N GLY A 51 -2.44 -8.39 -0.32
CA GLY A 51 -3.08 -9.26 -1.29
C GLY A 51 -4.18 -10.16 -0.70
N GLY A 52 -4.12 -10.44 0.61
CA GLY A 52 -5.15 -11.17 1.36
C GLY A 52 -6.17 -10.28 2.07
N MET A 53 -6.04 -8.95 1.99
CA MET A 53 -6.87 -8.03 2.76
C MET A 53 -8.31 -7.99 2.24
N ALA A 54 -9.26 -8.15 3.16
CA ALA A 54 -10.68 -7.97 2.86
C ALA A 54 -10.97 -6.51 2.49
N GLY A 55 -11.95 -6.31 1.61
CA GLY A 55 -12.39 -4.97 1.19
C GLY A 55 -12.32 -4.73 -0.32
N ALA A 56 -13.18 -3.83 -0.78
CA ALA A 56 -13.26 -3.42 -2.17
C ALA A 56 -12.11 -2.46 -2.56
N LEU A 57 -11.71 -2.49 -3.83
CA LEU A 57 -10.72 -1.57 -4.39
C LEU A 57 -11.33 -0.26 -4.88
N LYS A 58 -12.65 -0.22 -5.00
CA LYS A 58 -13.44 0.97 -5.27
C LYS A 58 -14.47 1.15 -4.17
N ASP A 59 -14.79 2.39 -3.82
CA ASP A 59 -15.92 2.68 -2.94
C ASP A 59 -17.25 2.73 -3.71
N ALA A 60 -18.34 3.06 -3.02
CA ALA A 60 -19.68 3.15 -3.61
C ALA A 60 -19.79 4.21 -4.72
N LYS A 61 -18.86 5.17 -4.77
CA LYS A 61 -18.79 6.22 -5.80
C LYS A 61 -17.86 5.82 -6.96
N GLY A 62 -17.31 4.60 -6.93
CA GLY A 62 -16.38 4.10 -7.93
C GLY A 62 -14.93 4.57 -7.74
N GLU A 63 -14.63 5.27 -6.64
CA GLU A 63 -13.34 5.91 -6.41
C GLU A 63 -12.35 4.93 -5.73
N PRO A 64 -11.03 5.07 -5.97
CA PRO A 64 -10.06 4.15 -5.38
C PRO A 64 -10.06 4.23 -3.85
N THR A 65 -10.23 3.08 -3.19
CA THR A 65 -10.15 3.00 -1.73
C THR A 65 -8.71 3.16 -1.23
N LYS A 66 -8.53 3.37 0.08
CA LYS A 66 -7.20 3.42 0.71
C LYS A 66 -6.38 2.16 0.44
N LEU A 67 -7.04 0.99 0.36
CA LEU A 67 -6.42 -0.27 -0.01
C LEU A 67 -5.87 -0.24 -1.44
N LYS A 68 -6.68 0.22 -2.41
CA LYS A 68 -6.23 0.40 -3.80
C LYS A 68 -5.06 1.38 -3.90
N MET A 69 -5.12 2.49 -3.16
CA MET A 69 -4.04 3.48 -3.13
C MET A 69 -2.76 2.90 -2.54
N ALA A 70 -2.85 2.12 -1.46
CA ALA A 70 -1.70 1.45 -0.87
C ALA A 70 -1.06 0.47 -1.86
N LEU A 71 -1.85 -0.41 -2.48
CA LEU A 71 -1.36 -1.33 -3.51
C LEU A 71 -0.66 -0.58 -4.64
N LYS A 72 -1.30 0.44 -5.21
CA LYS A 72 -0.73 1.26 -6.30
C LYS A 72 0.61 1.86 -5.90
N LYS A 73 0.68 2.46 -4.72
CA LYS A 73 1.89 3.12 -4.24
C LYS A 73 3.05 2.15 -3.96
N TRP A 74 2.76 0.89 -3.66
CA TRP A 74 3.73 -0.19 -3.51
C TRP A 74 4.02 -0.96 -4.82
N GLY A 75 3.49 -0.48 -5.96
CA GLY A 75 3.73 -1.06 -7.27
C GLY A 75 2.84 -2.25 -7.63
N PHE A 76 1.65 -2.36 -7.03
CA PHE A 76 0.68 -3.41 -7.32
C PHE A 76 -0.62 -2.83 -7.90
N GLY A 77 -1.03 -3.38 -9.05
CA GLY A 77 -2.26 -2.97 -9.72
C GLY A 77 -3.54 -3.51 -9.06
N SER A 78 -3.47 -4.63 -8.34
CA SER A 78 -4.64 -5.26 -7.71
C SER A 78 -4.24 -6.12 -6.50
N LYS A 79 -5.25 -6.65 -5.78
CA LYS A 79 -5.01 -7.61 -4.68
C LYS A 79 -4.43 -8.91 -5.22
N GLU A 80 -4.94 -9.36 -6.35
CA GLU A 80 -4.52 -10.58 -7.04
C GLU A 80 -3.06 -10.46 -7.49
N ALA A 81 -2.65 -9.31 -8.03
CA ALA A 81 -1.26 -9.07 -8.39
C ALA A 81 -0.33 -9.14 -7.17
N ALA A 82 -0.74 -8.54 -6.04
CA ALA A 82 0.02 -8.63 -4.78
C ALA A 82 0.06 -10.06 -4.23
N ARG A 83 -1.08 -10.77 -4.26
CA ARG A 83 -1.18 -12.16 -3.79
C ARG A 83 -0.31 -13.11 -4.63
N ASN A 84 -0.33 -12.97 -5.95
CA ASN A 84 0.50 -13.78 -6.84
C ASN A 84 1.98 -13.48 -6.63
N PHE A 85 2.35 -12.21 -6.49
CA PHE A 85 3.72 -11.81 -6.16
C PHE A 85 4.17 -12.41 -4.82
N CYS A 86 3.34 -12.33 -3.78
CA CYS A 86 3.60 -12.97 -2.50
C CYS A 86 3.83 -14.47 -2.67
N ASN A 87 2.92 -15.18 -3.32
CA ASN A 87 3.01 -16.62 -3.48
C ASN A 87 4.28 -17.06 -4.23
N LYS A 88 4.75 -16.25 -5.18
CA LYS A 88 5.99 -16.51 -5.93
C LYS A 88 7.27 -16.27 -5.12
N HIS A 89 7.27 -15.30 -4.21
CA HIS A 89 8.48 -14.79 -3.58
C HIS A 89 8.54 -14.96 -2.05
N LYS A 90 7.47 -15.43 -1.42
CA LYS A 90 7.50 -15.79 0.00
C LYS A 90 8.49 -16.93 0.21
N GLU A 91 9.23 -16.85 1.30
CA GLU A 91 10.04 -17.97 1.80
C GLU A 91 9.06 -19.13 2.12
N LYS A 92 9.46 -20.35 1.77
CA LYS A 92 8.68 -21.56 2.04
C LYS A 92 8.92 -22.06 3.45
#